data_AF-A0A2J6XFT2-F1
#
_entry.id   AF-A0A2J6XFT2-F1
#
_cell.length_a   1.000
_cell.length_b   1.000
_cell.length_c   1.000
_cell.angle_alpha   90.00
_cell.angle_beta   90.00
_cell.angle_gamma   90.00
#
_symmetry.space_group_name_H-M   'P 1'
#
loop_
_entity.id
_entity.type
_entity.pdbx_description
1 polymer ?
#
loop_
_entity_poly.entity_id
_entity_poly.type
_entity_poly.pdbx_seq_one_letter_code
_entity_poly.pdbx_strand_id
1 'polypeptide(L)'
;TGTGEIWYRLGLEYNIDPAYAIAFFIHESGAGTNPNWAGMKPDGSTTHNVGNIICAGYPTCYGRFRDYPDWETGIADWYRLIDVEYIRWRGLQTVADIIPIYAPSFENDVQGYIQVVTGLVDRWRSGQIP
;
A
#
# COMPACT_ATOMS: atom_id res chain seq x y z
N THR A 1 -4.89 19.12 -5.42
CA THR A 1 -4.00 18.47 -6.40
C THR A 1 -3.86 17.01 -6.01
N GLY A 2 -3.70 16.09 -6.97
CA GLY A 2 -3.56 14.65 -6.68
C GLY A 2 -2.11 14.25 -6.35
N THR A 3 -1.91 13.04 -5.84
CA THR A 3 -0.59 12.50 -5.44
C THR A 3 0.14 11.73 -6.54
N GLY A 4 -0.39 11.70 -7.78
CA GLY A 4 0.10 10.86 -8.88
C GLY A 4 1.60 10.96 -9.16
N GLU A 5 2.15 12.18 -9.14
CA GLU A 5 3.59 12.42 -9.33
C GLU A 5 4.45 11.74 -8.26
N ILE A 6 4.00 11.75 -7.00
CA ILE A 6 4.70 11.15 -5.87
C ILE A 6 4.82 9.63 -6.07
N TRP A 7 3.72 8.97 -6.44
CA TRP A 7 3.71 7.53 -6.72
C TRP A 7 4.69 7.16 -7.82
N TYR A 8 4.67 7.90 -8.92
CA TYR A 8 5.54 7.64 -10.07
C TYR A 8 7.01 7.87 -9.74
N ARG A 9 7.34 9.03 -9.14
CA ARG A 9 8.71 9.40 -8.76
C ARG A 9 9.31 8.38 -7.81
N LEU A 10 8.59 7.99 -6.75
CA LEU A 10 9.08 7.01 -5.79
C LEU A 10 9.18 5.60 -6.38
N GLY A 11 8.28 5.22 -7.30
CA GLY A 11 8.40 3.96 -8.02
C GLY A 11 9.71 3.87 -8.82
N LEU A 12 10.10 4.95 -9.50
CA LEU A 12 11.39 5.03 -10.18
C LEU A 12 12.57 4.99 -9.19
N GLU A 13 12.48 5.74 -8.09
CA GLU A 13 13.54 5.84 -7.07
C GLU A 13 13.85 4.50 -6.41
N TYR A 14 12.81 3.74 -6.04
CA TYR A 14 12.95 2.43 -5.41
C TYR A 14 13.03 1.27 -6.42
N ASN A 15 12.91 1.55 -7.72
CA ASN A 15 12.80 0.53 -8.78
C ASN A 15 11.66 -0.47 -8.51
N ILE A 16 10.50 0.05 -8.10
CA ILE A 16 9.26 -0.70 -7.85
C ILE A 16 8.18 -0.13 -8.77
N ASP A 17 7.50 -0.98 -9.53
CA ASP A 17 6.45 -0.52 -10.44
C ASP A 17 5.29 0.14 -9.64
N PRO A 18 5.01 1.43 -9.88
CA PRO A 18 4.04 2.20 -9.11
C PRO A 18 2.61 1.68 -9.24
N ALA A 19 2.31 0.92 -10.29
CA ALA A 19 1.01 0.27 -10.44
C ALA A 19 0.72 -0.66 -9.26
N TYR A 20 1.71 -1.43 -8.79
CA TYR A 20 1.50 -2.31 -7.64
C TYR A 20 1.26 -1.53 -6.35
N ALA A 21 1.97 -0.42 -6.12
CA ALA A 21 1.76 0.43 -4.95
C ALA A 21 0.33 0.99 -4.89
N ILE A 22 -0.16 1.48 -6.02
CA ILE A 22 -1.53 2.00 -6.14
C ILE A 22 -2.56 0.86 -5.98
N ALA A 23 -2.29 -0.32 -6.55
CA ALA A 23 -3.18 -1.47 -6.43
C ALA A 23 -3.32 -1.96 -4.98
N PHE A 24 -2.23 -1.96 -4.20
CA PHE A 24 -2.28 -2.19 -2.75
C PHE A 24 -3.17 -1.14 -2.08
N PHE A 25 -2.95 0.15 -2.33
CA PHE A 25 -3.76 1.19 -1.69
C PHE A 25 -5.26 1.09 -2.01
N ILE A 26 -5.60 0.71 -3.25
CA ILE A 26 -6.98 0.42 -3.65
C ILE A 26 -7.53 -0.78 -2.88
N HIS A 27 -6.78 -1.88 -2.79
CA HIS A 27 -7.21 -3.05 -2.02
C HIS A 27 -7.45 -2.72 -0.54
N GLU A 28 -6.53 -1.98 0.07
CA GLU A 28 -6.53 -1.67 1.52
C GLU A 28 -7.65 -0.71 1.94
N SER A 29 -8.10 0.17 1.04
CA SER A 29 -8.93 1.32 1.45
C SER A 29 -9.82 1.92 0.36
N GLY A 30 -9.86 1.36 -0.84
CA GLY A 30 -10.48 2.03 -1.99
C GLY A 30 -9.80 3.37 -2.31
N ALA A 31 -8.47 3.41 -2.23
CA ALA A 31 -7.67 4.63 -2.37
C ALA A 31 -8.08 5.74 -1.37
N GLY A 32 -8.30 5.36 -0.11
CA GLY A 32 -8.64 6.26 0.99
C GLY A 32 -10.11 6.68 1.05
N THR A 33 -10.97 6.10 0.22
CA THR A 33 -12.40 6.48 0.13
C THR A 33 -13.35 5.54 0.87
N ASN A 34 -12.90 4.34 1.26
CA ASN A 34 -13.72 3.42 2.02
C ASN A 34 -13.99 3.99 3.43
N PRO A 35 -15.25 4.25 3.82
CA PRO A 35 -15.58 4.81 5.13
C PRO A 35 -15.23 3.87 6.30
N ASN A 36 -15.07 2.57 6.03
CA ASN A 36 -14.65 1.58 7.01
C ASN A 36 -13.12 1.36 7.04
N TRP A 37 -12.35 2.16 6.29
CA TRP A 37 -10.91 2.09 6.33
C TRP A 37 -10.38 2.48 7.72
N ALA A 38 -9.52 1.65 8.31
CA ALA A 38 -8.94 1.89 9.64
C ALA A 38 -8.13 3.20 9.72
N GLY A 39 -7.68 3.70 8.57
CA GLY A 39 -7.00 4.99 8.47
C GLY A 39 -7.93 6.20 8.44
N MET A 40 -9.25 6.05 8.40
CA MET A 40 -10.21 7.15 8.49
C MET A 40 -10.41 7.58 9.94
N LYS A 41 -10.24 8.87 10.24
CA LYS A 41 -10.40 9.42 11.60
C LYS A 41 -11.80 10.03 11.79
N PRO A 42 -12.31 10.13 13.04
CA PRO A 42 -13.66 10.64 13.31
C PRO A 42 -13.89 12.09 12.88
N ASP A 43 -12.81 12.88 12.77
CA ASP A 43 -12.84 14.27 12.31
C ASP A 43 -12.82 14.41 10.78
N GLY A 44 -12.82 13.28 10.05
CA GLY A 44 -12.76 13.24 8.59
C GLY A 44 -11.36 13.36 8.01
N SER A 45 -10.32 13.52 8.84
CA SER A 45 -8.93 13.41 8.41
C SER A 45 -8.52 11.93 8.25
N THR A 46 -7.33 11.68 7.71
CA THR A 46 -6.82 10.32 7.52
C THR A 46 -5.45 10.13 8.15
N THR A 47 -5.05 8.88 8.35
CA THR A 47 -3.69 8.51 8.76
C THR A 47 -2.67 8.57 7.63
N HIS A 48 -3.14 8.78 6.39
CA HIS A 48 -2.33 8.71 5.17
C HIS A 48 -1.61 7.36 4.98
N ASN A 49 -2.04 6.29 5.67
CA ASN A 49 -1.38 4.99 5.68
C ASN A 49 -1.84 4.11 4.52
N VAL A 50 -1.21 4.29 3.36
CA VAL A 50 -1.63 3.66 2.11
C VAL A 50 -1.59 2.13 2.10
N GLY A 51 -0.95 1.51 3.10
CA GLY A 51 -0.79 0.07 3.18
C GLY A 51 -1.42 -0.60 4.41
N ASN A 52 -2.18 0.13 5.25
CA ASN A 52 -2.56 -0.36 6.58
C ASN A 52 -1.37 -0.94 7.37
N ILE A 53 -0.20 -0.28 7.28
CA ILE A 53 1.03 -0.74 7.91
C ILE A 53 0.88 -0.62 9.43
N ILE A 54 1.12 -1.71 10.16
CA ILE A 54 1.05 -1.72 11.62
C ILE A 54 2.15 -0.85 12.24
N CYS A 55 1.86 -0.25 13.40
CA CYS A 55 2.77 0.74 13.97
C CYS A 55 4.15 0.14 14.29
N ALA A 56 4.21 -1.02 14.97
CA ALA A 56 5.43 -1.80 15.17
C ALA A 56 6.68 -0.96 15.56
N GLY A 57 6.52 -0.02 16.49
CA GLY A 57 7.59 0.87 16.96
C GLY A 57 7.77 2.16 16.15
N TYR A 58 6.91 2.43 15.17
CA TYR A 58 6.89 3.72 14.45
C TYR A 58 6.46 4.86 15.39
N PRO A 59 7.00 6.09 15.25
CA PRO A 59 6.83 7.15 16.26
C PRO A 59 5.39 7.63 16.47
N THR A 60 4.56 7.58 15.43
CA THR A 60 3.19 8.09 15.45
C THR A 60 2.21 7.02 15.01
N CYS A 61 1.22 6.73 15.87
CA CYS A 61 0.25 5.66 15.65
C CYS A 61 -1.18 6.17 15.81
N TYR A 62 -2.09 5.57 15.06
CA TYR A 62 -3.52 5.67 15.26
C TYR A 62 -4.09 4.25 15.40
N GLY A 63 -4.56 3.92 16.61
CA GLY A 63 -4.88 2.54 16.96
C GLY A 63 -3.66 1.63 16.78
N ARG A 64 -3.81 0.54 16.01
CA ARG A 64 -2.71 -0.40 15.72
C ARG A 64 -1.83 0.01 14.52
N PHE A 65 -2.19 1.06 13.79
CA PHE A 65 -1.59 1.40 12.50
C PHE A 65 -0.69 2.64 12.60
N ARG A 66 0.28 2.76 11.68
CA ARG A 66 1.08 3.99 11.52
C ARG A 66 0.19 5.17 11.13
N ASP A 67 0.50 6.34 11.66
CA ASP A 67 -0.18 7.60 11.39
C ASP A 67 0.84 8.61 10.85
N TYR A 68 0.72 8.99 9.58
CA TYR A 68 1.68 9.85 8.89
C TYR A 68 1.15 11.28 8.80
N PRO A 69 2.04 12.29 8.83
CA PRO A 69 1.64 13.69 8.76
C PRO A 69 1.00 14.07 7.43
N ASP A 70 1.38 13.40 6.34
CA ASP A 70 0.90 13.67 4.98
C ASP A 70 0.98 12.42 4.09
N TRP A 71 0.37 12.52 2.91
CA TRP A 71 0.38 11.47 1.90
C TRP A 71 1.78 11.12 1.39
N GLU A 72 2.65 12.10 1.21
CA GLU A 72 4.00 11.84 0.70
C GLU A 72 4.80 10.94 1.66
N THR A 73 4.72 11.23 2.96
CA THR A 73 5.37 10.44 4.01
C THR A 73 4.82 9.02 4.04
N GLY A 74 3.50 8.84 3.97
CA GLY A 74 2.86 7.53 3.97
C GLY A 74 3.18 6.70 2.72
N ILE A 75 3.20 7.31 1.55
CA ILE A 75 3.58 6.66 0.28
C ILE A 75 5.06 6.27 0.31
N ALA A 76 5.94 7.17 0.76
CA ALA A 76 7.37 6.91 0.84
C ALA A 76 7.70 5.76 1.80
N ASP A 77 7.05 5.69 2.97
CA ASP A 77 7.30 4.60 3.91
C ASP A 77 6.76 3.25 3.42
N TRP A 78 5.69 3.23 2.60
CA TRP A 78 5.25 2.01 1.93
C TRP A 78 6.31 1.48 0.95
N TYR A 79 6.82 2.34 0.05
CA TYR A 79 7.89 1.93 -0.88
C TYR A 79 9.14 1.47 -0.14
N ARG A 80 9.55 2.21 0.90
CA ARG A 80 10.68 1.86 1.74
C ARG A 80 10.48 0.50 2.42
N LEU A 81 9.27 0.21 2.93
CA LEU A 81 8.95 -1.07 3.54
C LEU A 81 9.11 -2.21 2.54
N ILE A 82 8.53 -2.08 1.35
CA ILE A 82 8.61 -3.12 0.30
C ILE A 82 10.07 -3.34 -0.11
N ASP A 83 10.83 -2.28 -0.36
CA ASP A 83 12.23 -2.39 -0.75
C ASP A 83 13.11 -3.00 0.36
N VAL A 84 13.06 -2.44 1.57
CA VAL A 84 13.94 -2.88 2.67
C VAL A 84 13.58 -4.30 3.13
N GLU A 85 12.33 -4.51 3.55
CA GLU A 85 11.93 -5.72 4.27
C GLU A 85 11.67 -6.88 3.30
N TYR A 86 10.93 -6.62 2.22
CA TYR A 86 10.45 -7.69 1.36
C TYR A 86 11.45 -8.02 0.25
N ILE A 87 12.00 -7.02 -0.43
CA ILE A 87 12.92 -7.24 -1.54
C ILE A 87 14.34 -7.50 -1.05
N ARG A 88 14.94 -6.56 -0.32
CA ARG A 88 16.36 -6.65 0.07
C ARG A 88 16.62 -7.65 1.20
N TRP A 89 15.81 -7.63 2.25
CA TRP A 89 16.03 -8.51 3.40
C TRP A 89 15.53 -9.93 3.16
N ARG A 90 14.32 -10.09 2.62
CA ARG A 90 13.72 -11.41 2.36
C ARG A 90 13.99 -11.99 0.98
N GLY A 91 14.49 -11.19 0.04
CA GLY A 91 14.79 -11.64 -1.33
C GLY A 91 13.56 -11.90 -2.21
N LEU A 92 12.39 -11.40 -1.82
CA LEU A 92 11.13 -11.64 -2.54
C LEU A 92 11.06 -10.75 -3.78
N GLN A 93 10.45 -11.26 -4.85
CA GLN A 93 10.46 -10.60 -6.15
C GLN A 93 9.05 -10.37 -6.73
N THR A 94 8.06 -11.12 -6.26
CA THR A 94 6.70 -11.05 -6.80
C THR A 94 5.67 -10.72 -5.74
N VAL A 95 4.54 -10.14 -6.17
CA VAL A 95 3.39 -9.92 -5.27
C VAL A 95 2.86 -11.22 -4.67
N ALA A 96 2.96 -12.35 -5.38
CA ALA A 96 2.56 -13.65 -4.87
C ALA A 96 3.47 -14.14 -3.73
N ASP A 97 4.73 -13.72 -3.70
CA ASP A 97 5.67 -13.99 -2.60
C ASP A 97 5.45 -13.04 -1.41
N ILE A 98 5.15 -11.77 -1.70
CA ILE A 98 5.03 -10.68 -0.72
C ILE A 98 3.73 -10.78 0.08
N ILE A 99 2.58 -10.92 -0.60
CA ILE A 99 1.25 -10.81 0.00
C ILE A 99 1.01 -11.82 1.13
N PRO A 100 1.40 -13.10 1.04
CA PRO A 100 1.21 -14.06 2.13
C PRO A 100 1.90 -13.66 3.45
N ILE A 101 2.94 -12.83 3.40
CA ILE A 101 3.65 -12.30 4.56
C ILE A 101 3.06 -10.95 4.98
N TYR A 102 2.74 -10.09 4.01
CA TYR A 102 2.16 -8.76 4.22
C TYR A 102 0.77 -8.82 4.86
N ALA A 103 -0.09 -9.70 4.35
CA ALA A 103 -1.48 -9.89 4.75
C ALA A 103 -1.77 -11.39 4.94
N PRO A 104 -1.33 -12.00 6.05
CA PRO A 104 -1.38 -13.44 6.25
C PRO A 104 -2.80 -13.98 6.39
N SER A 105 -2.98 -15.27 6.07
CA SER A 105 -4.28 -15.92 5.87
C SER A 105 -5.15 -16.10 7.12
N PHE A 106 -4.59 -15.94 8.32
CA PHE A 106 -5.37 -15.99 9.55
C PHE A 106 -6.23 -14.72 9.76
N GLU A 107 -5.92 -13.63 9.04
CA GLU A 107 -6.68 -12.37 9.05
C GLU A 107 -7.25 -12.02 7.67
N ASN A 108 -6.76 -12.62 6.57
CA ASN A 108 -7.03 -12.14 5.20
C ASN A 108 -7.30 -13.26 4.19
N ASP A 109 -7.99 -12.92 3.09
CA ASP A 109 -8.00 -13.74 1.87
C ASP A 109 -6.77 -13.44 1.00
N VAL A 110 -5.71 -14.23 1.21
CA VAL A 110 -4.43 -14.08 0.50
C VAL A 110 -4.60 -14.19 -1.02
N GLN A 111 -5.39 -15.17 -1.50
CA GLN A 111 -5.57 -15.38 -2.93
C GLN A 111 -6.41 -14.28 -3.55
N GLY A 112 -7.48 -13.85 -2.86
CA GLY A 112 -8.28 -12.70 -3.25
C GLY A 112 -7.45 -11.42 -3.35
N TYR A 113 -6.56 -11.16 -2.39
CA TYR A 113 -5.64 -10.01 -2.44
C TYR A 113 -4.75 -10.10 -3.69
N ILE A 114 -4.04 -11.22 -3.90
CA ILE A 114 -3.19 -11.40 -5.08
C ILE A 114 -3.97 -11.13 -6.36
N GLN A 115 -5.17 -11.71 -6.51
CA GLN A 115 -6.01 -11.54 -7.69
C GLN A 115 -6.47 -10.10 -7.92
N VAL A 116 -6.83 -9.38 -6.85
CA VAL A 116 -7.20 -7.95 -6.96
C VAL A 116 -6.01 -7.13 -7.44
N VAL A 117 -4.84 -7.32 -6.84
CA VAL A 117 -3.63 -6.56 -7.18
C VAL A 117 -3.18 -6.83 -8.61
N THR A 118 -3.02 -8.10 -8.99
CA THR A 118 -2.59 -8.44 -10.36
C THR A 118 -3.64 -8.03 -11.38
N GLY A 119 -4.92 -8.23 -11.08
CA GLY A 119 -6.02 -7.85 -11.97
C GLY A 119 -6.12 -6.35 -12.23
N LEU A 120 -5.88 -5.50 -11.23
CA LEU A 120 -5.82 -4.04 -11.42
C LEU A 120 -4.66 -3.66 -12.34
N VAL A 121 -3.47 -4.19 -12.08
CA VAL A 121 -2.27 -3.89 -12.86
C VAL A 121 -2.42 -4.35 -14.31
N ASP A 122 -2.94 -5.55 -14.54
CA ASP A 122 -3.16 -6.10 -15.88
C ASP A 122 -4.16 -5.25 -16.68
N ARG A 123 -5.26 -4.79 -16.04
CA ARG A 123 -6.22 -3.88 -16.67
C ARG A 123 -5.56 -2.59 -17.14
N TRP A 124 -4.80 -1.92 -16.28
CA TRP A 124 -4.12 -0.68 -16.66
C TRP A 124 -3.11 -0.88 -17.77
N ARG A 125 -2.34 -1.98 -17.74
CA ARG A 125 -1.38 -2.32 -18.80
C ARG A 125 -2.06 -2.64 -20.13
N SER A 126 -3.29 -3.14 -20.11
CA SER A 126 -4.11 -3.31 -21.31
C SER A 126 -4.80 -2.03 -21.80
N GLY A 127 -4.54 -0.88 -21.16
CA GLY A 127 -5.15 0.41 -21.48
C GLY A 127 -6.58 0.58 -20.95
N GLN A 128 -7.05 -0.34 -20.09
CA GLN A 128 -8.34 -0.23 -19.42
C GLN A 128 -8.16 0.61 -18.15
N ILE A 129 -8.36 1.92 -18.30
CA ILE A 129 -8.34 2.89 -17.20
C ILE A 129 -9.80 3.22 -16.85
N PRO A 130 -10.20 3.23 -15.57
CA PRO A 130 -11.56 3.58 -15.14
C PRO A 130 -12.00 4.98 -15.58
#